data_AF-A0A9N8EII9-F1
#
_entry.id   AF-A0A9N8EII9-F1
#
_cell.length_a   1.000
_cell.length_b   1.000
_cell.length_c   1.000
_cell.angle_alpha   90.00
_cell.angle_beta   90.00
_cell.angle_gamma   90.00
#
_symmetry.space_group_name_H-M   'P 1'
#
loop_
_entity.id
_entity.type
_entity.pdbx_description
1 polymer ?
#
loop_
_entity_poly.entity_id
_entity_poly.type
_entity_poly.pdbx_seq_one_letter_code
_entity_poly.pdbx_strand_id
1 'polypeptide(L)'
;MSTNSSSSSSSRNPLCFERRRKPQYNTLTTNTTQAKMTRRRYFPLLLINALSLLIPPSGAIHETRIMLDDISQYFEGKNYPSQRWDRLLQCFHKWNDTDLILAQDASFAAFYNAWLVGGAGIDDPWGGGGRYHESVQNKTAIMGSGFRTYQIQEKCNYASNVAYYSSAIRICDYEHWFISEAEQAALMKSMVAITSASSWFHGTQTTAGGEYDDITVDMLCSNLYQIAIKGIETSSSVFLAASDIPYSPSNIVEIVDDMAYMPLRRQPSQWLDYLEEQFHTRVPPRFLDTTLAFFAFACSVSISMEICECLIVDIAAPLVVDEDGVEFFRERYFPELKIIAAQENLPLSPWRGLPLFFKTFGAALAFIWSVLFVETGFACDQLYGDTLNLTLLGQFSSPIVDYIISELTKAPETDRLKELYPGASFCRRDSPHALWHELSGEALFEAYVVADEIHRILTKRKERKELGFSETLAATFNSIRGAGR
;
A
#
# COMPACT_ATOMS: atom_id res chain seq x y z
N MET A 1 37.38 49.84 -39.35
CA MET A 1 37.68 49.90 -37.91
C MET A 1 36.81 48.85 -37.23
N SER A 2 37.44 47.77 -36.77
CA SER A 2 36.81 46.60 -36.17
C SER A 2 36.48 46.86 -34.70
N THR A 3 35.24 46.63 -34.30
CA THR A 3 34.88 46.50 -32.88
C THR A 3 34.17 45.17 -32.65
N ASN A 4 34.86 44.33 -31.88
CA ASN A 4 34.39 43.07 -31.33
C ASN A 4 33.16 43.30 -30.44
N SER A 5 32.11 42.51 -30.64
CA SER A 5 31.05 42.30 -29.66
C SER A 5 31.15 40.85 -29.17
N SER A 6 31.65 40.70 -27.95
CA SER A 6 31.66 39.45 -27.21
C SER A 6 30.29 39.24 -26.56
N SER A 7 29.57 38.23 -27.03
CA SER A 7 28.36 37.69 -26.39
C SER A 7 28.74 36.92 -25.11
N SER A 8 28.32 37.42 -23.96
CA SER A 8 28.37 36.67 -22.70
C SER A 8 27.17 35.73 -22.62
N SER A 9 27.42 34.44 -22.83
CA SER A 9 26.48 33.36 -22.52
C SER A 9 26.28 33.27 -21.01
N SER A 10 25.03 33.41 -20.56
CA SER A 10 24.66 33.10 -19.18
C SER A 10 24.56 31.59 -19.04
N SER A 11 25.53 31.01 -18.34
CA SER A 11 25.45 29.65 -17.82
C SER A 11 24.38 29.65 -16.72
N ARG A 12 23.18 29.15 -17.04
CA ARG A 12 22.24 28.70 -16.00
C ARG A 12 22.84 27.44 -15.38
N ASN A 13 23.24 27.53 -14.11
CA ASN A 13 23.49 26.36 -13.26
C ASN A 13 22.16 25.59 -13.10
N PRO A 14 22.05 24.32 -13.52
CA PRO A 14 21.02 23.46 -12.96
C PRO A 14 21.49 23.04 -11.56
N LEU A 15 20.82 23.59 -10.55
CA LEU A 15 20.93 23.13 -9.18
C LEU A 15 20.31 21.72 -9.08
N CYS A 16 21.06 20.82 -8.46
CA CYS A 16 20.66 19.52 -7.92
C CYS A 16 20.03 18.50 -8.89
N PHE A 17 20.87 17.67 -9.51
CA PHE A 17 20.57 16.25 -9.74
C PHE A 17 21.89 15.49 -9.96
N GLU A 18 22.61 15.22 -8.87
CA GLU A 18 23.67 14.21 -8.88
C GLU A 18 23.07 12.96 -8.22
N ARG A 19 22.45 12.10 -9.05
CA ARG A 19 21.85 10.83 -8.61
C ARG A 19 22.94 9.94 -8.02
N ARG A 20 22.80 9.54 -6.76
CA ARG A 20 23.58 8.45 -6.18
C ARG A 20 23.31 7.18 -6.99
N ARG A 21 24.36 6.57 -7.55
CA ARG A 21 24.28 5.20 -8.09
C ARG A 21 23.80 4.27 -6.96
N LYS A 22 22.90 3.34 -7.27
CA LYS A 22 22.52 2.23 -6.37
C LYS A 22 23.80 1.64 -5.75
N PRO A 23 23.87 1.45 -4.42
CA PRO A 23 25.04 0.82 -3.81
C PRO A 23 25.24 -0.55 -4.46
N GLN A 24 26.39 -0.73 -5.12
CA GLN A 24 26.85 -2.07 -5.45
C GLN A 24 27.00 -2.81 -4.12
N TYR A 25 26.28 -3.92 -3.99
CA TYR A 25 26.43 -4.84 -2.87
C TYR A 25 27.88 -5.31 -2.82
N ASN A 26 28.69 -4.65 -2.00
CA ASN A 26 30.00 -5.15 -1.64
C ASN A 26 29.76 -6.39 -0.78
N THR A 27 30.14 -7.55 -1.30
CA THR A 27 30.27 -8.81 -0.55
C THR A 27 31.17 -8.56 0.67
N LEU A 28 30.54 -8.34 1.82
CA LEU A 28 31.20 -8.31 3.12
C LEU A 28 31.62 -9.73 3.47
N THR A 29 32.93 -9.99 3.41
CA THR A 29 33.54 -11.16 4.03
C THR A 29 33.37 -11.07 5.54
N THR A 30 32.38 -11.80 6.08
CA THR A 30 32.15 -11.91 7.52
C THR A 30 33.15 -12.89 8.13
N ASN A 31 33.99 -12.39 9.03
CA ASN A 31 34.76 -13.23 9.96
C ASN A 31 33.77 -13.88 10.95
N THR A 32 33.43 -15.15 10.67
CA THR A 32 32.55 -15.97 11.49
C THR A 32 33.24 -16.36 12.79
N THR A 33 32.92 -15.66 13.88
CA THR A 33 33.20 -16.15 15.23
C THR A 33 32.04 -17.06 15.62
N GLN A 34 32.24 -18.36 15.43
CA GLN A 34 31.25 -19.41 15.64
C GLN A 34 30.86 -19.50 17.13
N ALA A 35 29.71 -18.93 17.50
CA ALA A 35 29.08 -19.20 18.79
C ALA A 35 28.45 -20.61 18.75
N LYS A 36 29.03 -21.54 19.50
CA LYS A 36 28.46 -22.89 19.72
C LYS A 36 27.18 -22.76 20.56
N MET A 37 26.04 -22.54 19.91
CA MET A 37 24.72 -22.76 20.52
C MET A 37 24.40 -24.26 20.53
N THR A 38 24.11 -24.78 21.72
CA THR A 38 23.86 -26.19 21.98
C THR A 38 22.43 -26.59 21.58
N ARG A 39 22.30 -27.55 20.66
CA ARG A 39 21.07 -28.12 20.05
C ARG A 39 20.03 -28.77 21.01
N ARG A 40 20.06 -28.54 22.32
CA ARG A 40 19.28 -29.34 23.30
C ARG A 40 17.94 -28.76 23.77
N ARG A 41 17.38 -27.71 23.13
CA ARG A 41 16.13 -27.05 23.62
C ARG A 41 14.98 -26.88 22.62
N TYR A 42 14.90 -27.67 21.55
CA TYR A 42 13.82 -27.51 20.54
C TYR A 42 12.60 -28.44 20.72
N PHE A 43 12.61 -29.40 21.65
CA PHE A 43 11.50 -30.34 21.80
C PHE A 43 10.23 -29.81 22.52
N PRO A 44 10.27 -28.82 23.44
CA PRO A 44 9.04 -28.35 24.10
C PRO A 44 8.22 -27.31 23.30
N LEU A 45 8.78 -26.69 22.25
CA LEU A 45 8.09 -25.66 21.46
C LEU A 45 7.01 -26.23 20.51
N LEU A 46 7.21 -27.43 19.98
CA LEU A 46 6.25 -28.08 19.08
C LEU A 46 4.98 -28.55 19.80
N LEU A 47 5.04 -28.81 21.11
CA LEU A 47 3.87 -29.24 21.89
C LEU A 47 2.96 -28.06 22.31
N ILE A 48 3.52 -26.86 22.44
CA ILE A 48 2.78 -25.66 22.85
C ILE A 48 1.87 -25.17 21.71
N ASN A 49 2.32 -25.22 20.46
CA ASN A 49 1.52 -24.81 19.30
C ASN A 49 0.34 -25.75 18.99
N ALA A 50 0.42 -27.02 19.38
CA ALA A 50 -0.67 -27.98 19.15
C ALA A 50 -1.78 -27.92 20.22
N LEU A 51 -1.46 -27.45 21.43
CA LEU A 51 -2.39 -27.38 22.56
C LEU A 51 -3.21 -26.08 22.61
N SER A 52 -2.75 -25.00 21.96
CA SER A 52 -3.47 -23.72 21.86
C SER A 52 -4.65 -23.75 20.88
N LEU A 53 -4.76 -24.78 20.02
CA LEU A 53 -5.83 -24.91 19.01
C LEU A 53 -7.13 -25.55 19.53
N LEU A 54 -7.21 -25.96 20.80
CA LEU A 54 -8.30 -26.82 21.31
C LEU A 54 -9.24 -26.21 22.37
N ILE A 55 -9.22 -24.90 22.61
CA ILE A 55 -10.19 -24.27 23.52
C ILE A 55 -10.71 -22.94 22.95
N PRO A 56 -11.95 -22.87 22.42
CA PRO A 56 -12.64 -21.59 22.24
C PRO A 56 -13.61 -21.35 23.39
N PRO A 57 -13.36 -20.34 24.26
CA PRO A 57 -14.47 -19.71 24.98
C PRO A 57 -14.16 -18.23 25.35
N SER A 58 -14.77 -17.24 24.68
CA SER A 58 -14.95 -15.84 25.18
C SER A 58 -13.77 -15.17 25.93
N GLY A 59 -12.54 -15.58 25.69
CA GLY A 59 -11.35 -15.29 26.49
C GLY A 59 -10.08 -15.89 25.88
N ALA A 60 -10.12 -16.16 24.57
CA ALA A 60 -8.92 -16.49 23.82
C ALA A 60 -7.97 -15.29 23.90
N ILE A 61 -6.73 -15.58 24.28
CA ILE A 61 -5.67 -14.59 24.29
C ILE A 61 -5.23 -14.40 22.85
N HIS A 62 -5.56 -13.24 22.27
CA HIS A 62 -5.14 -12.86 20.93
C HIS A 62 -3.74 -12.27 20.96
N GLU A 63 -2.83 -12.86 20.18
CA GLU A 63 -1.46 -12.40 20.02
C GLU A 63 -1.39 -11.02 19.37
N THR A 64 -2.30 -10.71 18.44
CA THR A 64 -2.50 -9.36 17.90
C THR A 64 -2.85 -8.37 19.01
N ARG A 65 -3.74 -8.74 19.94
CA ARG A 65 -4.12 -7.88 21.06
C ARG A 65 -2.94 -7.62 21.99
N ILE A 66 -2.15 -8.65 22.32
CA ILE A 66 -0.96 -8.50 23.16
C ILE A 66 0.04 -7.54 22.50
N MET A 67 0.31 -7.72 21.21
CA MET A 67 1.22 -6.83 20.49
C MET A 67 0.75 -5.37 20.52
N LEU A 68 -0.54 -5.13 20.27
CA LEU A 68 -1.12 -3.78 20.35
C LEU A 68 -1.03 -3.19 21.76
N ASP A 69 -1.24 -4.02 22.80
CA ASP A 69 -1.05 -3.63 24.20
C ASP A 69 0.41 -3.30 24.48
N ASP A 70 1.37 -4.07 23.97
CA ASP A 70 2.81 -3.84 24.14
C ASP A 70 3.27 -2.52 23.51
N ILE A 71 2.79 -2.20 22.28
CA ILE A 71 3.02 -0.89 21.64
C ILE A 71 2.43 0.23 22.51
N SER A 72 1.16 0.09 22.89
CA SER A 72 0.44 1.10 23.67
C SER A 72 1.07 1.34 25.03
N GLN A 73 1.54 0.29 25.70
CA GLN A 73 2.22 0.40 26.98
C GLN A 73 3.57 1.10 26.84
N TYR A 74 4.32 0.81 25.78
CA TYR A 74 5.61 1.46 25.52
C TYR A 74 5.45 2.97 25.31
N PHE A 75 4.49 3.40 24.48
CA PHE A 75 4.34 4.81 24.12
C PHE A 75 3.47 5.62 25.09
N GLU A 76 2.47 5.00 25.71
CA GLU A 76 1.41 5.71 26.45
C GLU A 76 1.27 5.24 27.91
N GLY A 77 1.96 4.17 28.32
CA GLY A 77 1.88 3.62 29.68
C GLY A 77 0.50 3.05 30.04
N LYS A 78 -0.29 2.67 29.03
CA LYS A 78 -1.61 2.03 29.18
C LYS A 78 -1.86 1.01 28.06
N ASN A 79 -2.81 0.10 28.29
CA ASN A 79 -3.25 -0.87 27.29
C ASN A 79 -3.93 -0.20 26.08
N TYR A 80 -3.91 -0.89 24.93
CA TYR A 80 -4.59 -0.47 23.72
C TYR A 80 -6.09 -0.27 23.99
N PRO A 81 -6.74 0.80 23.50
CA PRO A 81 -8.14 1.07 23.84
C PRO A 81 -9.07 -0.10 23.47
N SER A 82 -9.81 -0.63 24.44
CA SER A 82 -10.70 -1.80 24.23
C SER A 82 -11.73 -1.55 23.13
N GLN A 83 -12.31 -0.35 23.08
CA GLN A 83 -13.27 0.01 22.02
C GLN A 83 -12.68 -0.09 20.60
N ARG A 84 -11.40 0.29 20.42
CA ARG A 84 -10.73 0.18 19.12
C ARG A 84 -10.45 -1.28 18.76
N TRP A 85 -10.04 -2.06 19.75
CA TRP A 85 -9.86 -3.51 19.58
C TRP A 85 -11.18 -4.20 19.22
N ASP A 86 -12.27 -3.89 19.89
CA ASP A 86 -13.58 -4.50 19.63
C ASP A 86 -14.04 -4.19 18.19
N ARG A 87 -13.82 -2.97 17.71
CA ARG A 87 -14.10 -2.59 16.31
C ARG A 87 -13.20 -3.32 15.31
N LEU A 88 -11.90 -3.42 15.61
CA LEU A 88 -10.97 -4.18 14.77
C LEU A 88 -11.37 -5.66 14.69
N LEU A 89 -11.73 -6.26 15.83
CA LEU A 89 -12.17 -7.65 15.89
C LEU A 89 -13.50 -7.87 15.14
N GLN A 90 -14.43 -6.91 15.23
CA GLN A 90 -15.66 -6.93 14.42
C GLN A 90 -15.34 -6.85 12.92
N CYS A 91 -14.38 -6.01 12.53
CA CYS A 91 -13.94 -5.89 11.15
C CYS A 91 -13.26 -7.18 10.65
N PHE A 92 -12.42 -7.84 11.47
CA PHE A 92 -11.83 -9.14 11.12
C PHE A 92 -12.90 -10.20 10.85
N HIS A 93 -13.98 -10.23 11.64
CA HIS A 93 -15.08 -11.17 11.44
C HIS A 93 -16.09 -10.77 10.36
N LYS A 94 -15.91 -9.60 9.71
CA LYS A 94 -16.81 -9.16 8.65
C LYS A 94 -16.72 -10.12 7.46
N TRP A 95 -17.81 -10.23 6.71
CA TRP A 95 -17.93 -11.14 5.56
C TRP A 95 -17.69 -12.62 5.91
N ASN A 96 -18.02 -13.03 7.15
CA ASN A 96 -17.87 -14.38 7.69
C ASN A 96 -16.42 -14.92 7.70
N ASP A 97 -15.44 -14.03 7.81
CA ASP A 97 -14.04 -14.45 7.88
C ASP A 97 -13.58 -14.64 9.34
N THR A 98 -13.61 -15.89 9.81
CA THR A 98 -13.13 -16.20 11.17
C THR A 98 -11.63 -16.43 11.25
N ASP A 99 -10.98 -16.65 10.10
CA ASP A 99 -9.58 -17.06 10.06
C ASP A 99 -8.63 -15.87 10.03
N LEU A 100 -9.12 -14.68 9.64
CA LEU A 100 -8.28 -13.49 9.54
C LEU A 100 -7.63 -13.10 10.87
N ILE A 101 -8.38 -13.13 11.98
CA ILE A 101 -7.82 -12.88 13.30
C ILE A 101 -6.78 -13.95 13.68
N LEU A 102 -7.01 -15.21 13.33
CA LEU A 102 -6.05 -16.29 13.58
C LEU A 102 -4.76 -16.06 12.78
N ALA A 103 -4.86 -15.54 11.56
CA ALA A 103 -3.70 -15.21 10.73
C ALA A 103 -2.87 -14.07 11.29
N GLN A 104 -3.55 -13.04 11.80
CA GLN A 104 -2.87 -11.94 12.49
C GLN A 104 -2.22 -12.42 13.79
N ASP A 105 -2.91 -13.26 14.56
CA ASP A 105 -2.35 -13.87 15.77
C ASP A 105 -1.11 -14.73 15.45
N ALA A 106 -1.16 -15.53 14.39
CA ALA A 106 -0.04 -16.33 13.93
C ALA A 106 1.14 -15.46 13.46
N SER A 107 0.87 -14.33 12.80
CA SER A 107 1.91 -13.39 12.38
C SER A 107 2.66 -12.78 13.57
N PHE A 108 1.96 -12.26 14.59
CA PHE A 108 2.63 -11.69 15.76
C PHE A 108 3.23 -12.75 16.69
N ALA A 109 2.66 -13.95 16.77
CA ALA A 109 3.29 -15.07 17.45
C ALA A 109 4.61 -15.46 16.75
N ALA A 110 4.59 -15.53 15.42
CA ALA A 110 5.78 -15.80 14.63
C ALA A 110 6.85 -14.72 14.82
N PHE A 111 6.46 -13.45 14.97
CA PHE A 111 7.37 -12.33 15.21
C PHE A 111 8.13 -12.51 16.52
N TYR A 112 7.40 -12.81 17.60
CA TYR A 112 8.01 -13.09 18.89
C TYR A 112 8.89 -14.35 18.86
N ASN A 113 8.47 -15.39 18.14
CA ASN A 113 9.28 -16.60 17.98
C ASN A 113 10.58 -16.32 17.20
N ALA A 114 10.52 -15.50 16.15
CA ALA A 114 11.69 -15.06 15.40
C ALA A 114 12.68 -14.31 16.30
N TRP A 115 12.19 -13.46 17.21
CA TRP A 115 13.02 -12.82 18.22
C TRP A 115 13.73 -13.84 19.12
N LEU A 116 13.01 -14.87 19.61
CA LEU A 116 13.59 -15.89 20.49
C LEU A 116 14.69 -16.73 19.83
N VAL A 117 14.58 -16.97 18.52
CA VAL A 117 15.55 -17.77 17.74
C VAL A 117 16.60 -16.91 17.02
N GLY A 118 16.47 -15.59 17.05
CA GLY A 118 17.42 -14.64 16.49
C GLY A 118 17.27 -14.35 14.99
N GLY A 119 16.08 -14.54 14.41
CA GLY A 119 15.81 -14.24 12.99
C GLY A 119 14.61 -14.99 12.41
N ALA A 120 14.35 -14.78 11.11
CA ALA A 120 13.35 -15.54 10.37
C ALA A 120 13.87 -16.92 9.93
N GLY A 121 15.20 -17.11 9.89
CA GLY A 121 15.87 -18.36 9.55
C GLY A 121 17.34 -18.35 9.93
N ILE A 122 18.08 -19.42 9.58
CA ILE A 122 19.53 -19.49 9.85
C ILE A 122 20.29 -18.43 9.06
N ASP A 123 19.87 -18.19 7.82
CA ASP A 123 20.50 -17.26 6.88
C ASP A 123 19.79 -15.90 6.82
N ASP A 124 18.81 -15.67 7.70
CA ASP A 124 18.04 -14.43 7.77
C ASP A 124 17.93 -13.91 9.22
N PRO A 125 19.04 -13.35 9.76
CA PRO A 125 19.15 -12.97 11.15
C PRO A 125 18.37 -11.69 11.49
N TRP A 126 17.99 -11.59 12.76
CA TRP A 126 17.38 -10.38 13.32
C TRP A 126 18.34 -9.19 13.25
N GLY A 127 17.86 -8.04 12.77
CA GLY A 127 18.67 -6.84 12.58
C GLY A 127 19.61 -6.91 11.38
N GLY A 128 19.23 -7.66 10.33
CA GLY A 128 20.02 -7.90 9.11
C GLY A 128 20.38 -6.65 8.29
N GLY A 129 19.91 -5.47 8.70
CA GLY A 129 20.34 -4.16 8.20
C GLY A 129 19.16 -3.38 7.61
N GLY A 130 18.72 -2.35 8.32
CA GLY A 130 17.67 -1.45 7.83
C GLY A 130 18.20 -0.34 6.94
N ARG A 131 17.29 0.19 6.13
CA ARG A 131 17.56 1.21 5.11
C ARG A 131 17.01 2.60 5.49
N TYR A 132 16.20 2.68 6.55
CA TYR A 132 15.49 3.89 6.98
C TYR A 132 16.24 4.63 8.07
N HIS A 133 15.84 5.87 8.29
CA HIS A 133 16.46 6.79 9.25
C HIS A 133 16.54 6.19 10.65
N GLU A 134 15.47 5.56 11.14
CA GLU A 134 15.47 4.91 12.46
C GLU A 134 16.50 3.77 12.56
N SER A 135 16.61 2.91 11.53
CA SER A 135 17.66 1.89 11.49
C SER A 135 19.05 2.49 11.50
N VAL A 136 19.28 3.50 10.67
CA VAL A 136 20.59 4.13 10.51
C VAL A 136 21.03 4.78 11.83
N GLN A 137 20.06 5.28 12.60
CA GLN A 137 20.28 5.85 13.93
C GLN A 137 20.24 4.82 15.07
N ASN A 138 20.01 3.54 14.75
CA ASN A 138 19.90 2.46 15.73
C ASN A 138 18.87 2.77 16.84
N LYS A 139 17.70 3.32 16.44
CA LYS A 139 16.59 3.71 17.34
C LYS A 139 15.76 2.51 17.83
N THR A 140 16.46 1.53 18.39
CA THR A 140 15.84 0.30 18.90
C THR A 140 15.01 0.55 20.17
N ALA A 141 14.03 -0.32 20.42
CA ALA A 141 13.24 -0.33 21.64
C ALA A 141 13.10 -1.76 22.18
N ILE A 142 12.91 -1.90 23.49
CA ILE A 142 12.44 -3.16 24.09
C ILE A 142 10.97 -2.97 24.43
N MET A 143 10.10 -3.77 23.80
CA MET A 143 8.67 -3.80 24.05
C MET A 143 8.28 -5.09 24.80
N GLY A 144 7.06 -5.12 25.32
CA GLY A 144 6.57 -6.25 26.12
C GLY A 144 6.71 -6.05 27.63
N SER A 145 6.26 -7.05 28.39
CA SER A 145 6.29 -7.03 29.84
C SER A 145 6.62 -8.40 30.45
N GLY A 146 7.20 -8.38 31.65
CA GLY A 146 7.52 -9.59 32.39
C GLY A 146 8.50 -10.51 31.66
N PHE A 147 8.08 -11.75 31.39
CA PHE A 147 8.88 -12.77 30.71
C PHE A 147 8.80 -12.70 29.19
N ARG A 148 7.93 -11.84 28.65
CA ARG A 148 7.74 -11.64 27.22
C ARG A 148 8.21 -10.24 26.85
N THR A 149 9.50 -10.11 26.59
CA THR A 149 10.08 -8.90 26.02
C THR A 149 10.81 -9.21 24.73
N TYR A 150 10.79 -8.26 23.81
CA TYR A 150 11.44 -8.36 22.51
C TYR A 150 11.99 -7.01 22.06
N GLN A 151 13.08 -7.05 21.32
CA GLN A 151 13.64 -5.85 20.71
C GLN A 151 12.85 -5.51 19.45
N ILE A 152 12.71 -4.23 19.15
CA ILE A 152 12.18 -3.67 17.91
C ILE A 152 13.29 -2.83 17.28
N GLN A 153 13.54 -2.98 15.98
CA GLN A 153 14.61 -2.24 15.30
C GLN A 153 14.27 -0.78 15.06
N GLU A 154 13.03 -0.50 14.63
CA GLU A 154 12.54 0.85 14.35
C GLU A 154 11.22 1.09 15.09
N LYS A 155 11.30 1.63 16.30
CA LYS A 155 10.15 1.69 17.22
C LYS A 155 8.96 2.47 16.66
N CYS A 156 9.20 3.54 15.92
CA CYS A 156 8.13 4.38 15.40
C CYS A 156 7.60 3.86 14.06
N ASN A 157 8.46 3.38 13.17
CA ASN A 157 8.03 2.68 11.96
C ASN A 157 7.24 1.40 12.29
N TYR A 158 7.67 0.63 13.29
CA TYR A 158 6.92 -0.53 13.81
C TYR A 158 5.52 -0.13 14.31
N ALA A 159 5.43 0.88 15.18
CA ALA A 159 4.17 1.27 15.80
C ALA A 159 3.18 1.92 14.81
N SER A 160 3.69 2.72 13.88
CA SER A 160 2.88 3.47 12.91
C SER A 160 2.15 2.58 11.91
N ASN A 161 2.60 1.34 11.71
CA ASN A 161 1.89 0.36 10.89
C ASN A 161 0.50 0.01 11.39
N VAL A 162 0.22 0.20 12.68
CA VAL A 162 -1.14 0.07 13.24
C VAL A 162 -2.13 1.06 12.61
N ALA A 163 -1.66 2.12 11.95
CA ALA A 163 -2.51 3.02 11.17
C ALA A 163 -3.27 2.28 10.04
N TYR A 164 -2.68 1.25 9.43
CA TYR A 164 -3.35 0.46 8.39
C TYR A 164 -4.54 -0.35 8.94
N TYR A 165 -4.54 -0.74 10.22
CA TYR A 165 -5.75 -1.28 10.85
C TYR A 165 -6.86 -0.24 10.97
N SER A 166 -6.53 1.04 11.17
CA SER A 166 -7.55 2.10 11.13
C SER A 166 -8.17 2.20 9.72
N SER A 167 -7.37 2.11 8.67
CA SER A 167 -7.87 2.04 7.29
C SER A 167 -8.71 0.79 7.02
N ALA A 168 -8.32 -0.37 7.56
CA ALA A 168 -9.12 -1.60 7.46
C ALA A 168 -10.51 -1.42 8.10
N ILE A 169 -10.58 -0.81 9.30
CA ILE A 169 -11.85 -0.48 9.95
C ILE A 169 -12.68 0.46 9.07
N ARG A 170 -12.07 1.48 8.44
CA ARG A 170 -12.79 2.37 7.52
C ARG A 170 -13.36 1.64 6.30
N ILE A 171 -12.63 0.65 5.75
CA ILE A 171 -13.15 -0.20 4.66
C ILE A 171 -14.36 -1.02 5.14
N CYS A 172 -14.29 -1.57 6.37
CA CYS A 172 -15.40 -2.26 7.01
C CYS A 172 -16.60 -1.35 7.30
N ASP A 173 -16.38 -0.09 7.67
CA ASP A 173 -17.46 0.83 8.04
C ASP A 173 -18.09 1.52 6.82
N TYR A 174 -17.42 1.51 5.67
CA TYR A 174 -17.96 2.09 4.44
C TYR A 174 -19.05 1.20 3.83
N GLU A 175 -20.28 1.70 3.76
CA GLU A 175 -21.46 0.95 3.31
C GLU A 175 -21.80 1.15 1.82
N HIS A 176 -21.11 2.05 1.13
CA HIS A 176 -21.49 2.49 -0.22
C HIS A 176 -20.66 1.87 -1.35
N TRP A 177 -20.02 0.73 -1.08
CA TRP A 177 -19.25 -0.03 -2.08
C TRP A 177 -20.15 -0.52 -3.22
N PHE A 178 -19.67 -0.42 -4.46
CA PHE A 178 -20.29 -1.01 -5.65
C PHE A 178 -19.59 -2.30 -6.11
N ILE A 179 -18.35 -2.53 -5.69
CA ILE A 179 -17.64 -3.80 -5.77
C ILE A 179 -18.31 -4.89 -4.93
N SER A 180 -18.03 -6.15 -5.27
CA SER A 180 -18.58 -7.32 -4.58
C SER A 180 -18.06 -7.46 -3.14
N GLU A 181 -18.79 -8.16 -2.29
CA GLU A 181 -18.35 -8.43 -0.90
C GLU A 181 -16.99 -9.13 -0.83
N ALA A 182 -16.69 -10.03 -1.77
CA ALA A 182 -15.40 -10.69 -1.86
C ALA A 182 -14.25 -9.70 -2.13
N GLU A 183 -14.49 -8.69 -2.96
CA GLU A 183 -13.52 -7.62 -3.22
C GLU A 183 -13.39 -6.67 -2.04
N GLN A 184 -14.50 -6.34 -1.36
CA GLN A 184 -14.43 -5.55 -0.12
C GLN A 184 -13.62 -6.28 0.96
N ALA A 185 -13.83 -7.60 1.11
CA ALA A 185 -13.05 -8.45 2.00
C ALA A 185 -11.57 -8.46 1.60
N ALA A 186 -11.25 -8.54 0.29
CA ALA A 186 -9.88 -8.44 -0.19
C ALA A 186 -9.24 -7.07 0.14
N LEU A 187 -9.95 -5.96 -0.04
CA LEU A 187 -9.43 -4.63 0.33
C LEU A 187 -9.07 -4.54 1.82
N MET A 188 -9.97 -5.05 2.68
CA MET A 188 -9.74 -5.10 4.11
C MET A 188 -8.56 -6.01 4.46
N LYS A 189 -8.51 -7.22 3.91
CA LYS A 189 -7.41 -8.18 4.13
C LYS A 189 -6.07 -7.64 3.68
N SER A 190 -6.01 -6.88 2.58
CA SER A 190 -4.75 -6.26 2.14
C SER A 190 -4.23 -5.22 3.13
N MET A 191 -5.11 -4.42 3.75
CA MET A 191 -4.74 -3.47 4.81
C MET A 191 -4.25 -4.18 6.08
N VAL A 192 -4.89 -5.29 6.41
CA VAL A 192 -4.54 -6.13 7.56
C VAL A 192 -3.21 -6.84 7.32
N ALA A 193 -2.98 -7.36 6.12
CA ALA A 193 -1.73 -7.98 5.71
C ALA A 193 -0.56 -6.99 5.80
N ILE A 194 -0.68 -5.78 5.22
CA ILE A 194 0.42 -4.79 5.24
C ILE A 194 0.74 -4.36 6.67
N THR A 195 -0.26 -4.25 7.54
CA THR A 195 -0.03 -3.94 8.97
C THR A 195 0.96 -4.93 9.56
N SER A 196 0.72 -6.23 9.35
CA SER A 196 1.59 -7.28 9.89
C SER A 196 2.92 -7.42 9.15
N ALA A 197 2.92 -7.29 7.82
CA ALA A 197 4.11 -7.41 6.98
C ALA A 197 5.12 -6.29 7.26
N SER A 198 4.64 -5.04 7.26
CA SER A 198 5.47 -3.88 7.53
C SER A 198 5.92 -3.81 8.97
N SER A 199 5.06 -4.18 9.94
CA SER A 199 5.49 -4.35 11.34
C SER A 199 6.57 -5.42 11.46
N TRP A 200 6.48 -6.51 10.70
CA TRP A 200 7.53 -7.51 10.68
C TRP A 200 8.84 -6.94 10.15
N PHE A 201 8.81 -6.24 9.02
CA PHE A 201 10.00 -5.64 8.44
C PHE A 201 10.66 -4.63 9.37
N HIS A 202 9.94 -3.60 9.81
CA HIS A 202 10.49 -2.55 10.67
C HIS A 202 10.83 -3.05 12.08
N GLY A 203 10.14 -4.10 12.54
CA GLY A 203 10.41 -4.73 13.82
C GLY A 203 11.65 -5.62 13.80
N THR A 204 11.83 -6.43 12.75
CA THR A 204 12.87 -7.48 12.68
C THR A 204 14.08 -7.10 11.82
N GLN A 205 13.90 -6.33 10.76
CA GLN A 205 14.85 -6.11 9.66
C GLN A 205 15.44 -7.39 9.07
N THR A 206 14.59 -8.41 8.93
CA THR A 206 14.90 -9.63 8.18
C THR A 206 14.62 -9.42 6.69
N THR A 207 15.27 -10.20 5.84
CA THR A 207 15.09 -10.22 4.39
C THR A 207 13.68 -10.70 4.04
N ALA A 208 13.23 -11.79 4.66
CA ALA A 208 11.85 -12.26 4.54
C ALA A 208 10.83 -11.20 4.97
N GLY A 209 11.18 -10.40 5.98
CA GLY A 209 10.39 -9.25 6.40
C GLY A 209 10.26 -8.17 5.34
N GLY A 210 11.39 -7.73 4.78
CA GLY A 210 11.41 -6.72 3.72
C GLY A 210 10.64 -7.18 2.48
N GLU A 211 10.82 -8.44 2.08
CA GLU A 211 10.10 -8.99 0.93
C GLU A 211 8.58 -9.08 1.20
N TYR A 212 8.18 -9.45 2.42
CA TYR A 212 6.78 -9.52 2.80
C TYR A 212 6.14 -8.11 2.75
N ASP A 213 6.84 -7.09 3.25
CA ASP A 213 6.41 -5.69 3.19
C ASP A 213 6.28 -5.20 1.75
N ASP A 214 7.36 -5.27 0.96
CA ASP A 214 7.44 -4.76 -0.41
C ASP A 214 6.34 -5.37 -1.31
N ILE A 215 6.18 -6.70 -1.30
CA ILE A 215 5.15 -7.38 -2.13
C ILE A 215 3.74 -7.01 -1.67
N THR A 216 3.52 -6.81 -0.36
CA THR A 216 2.19 -6.44 0.13
C THR A 216 1.83 -5.00 -0.31
N VAL A 217 2.80 -4.09 -0.37
CA VAL A 217 2.62 -2.75 -0.96
C VAL A 217 2.30 -2.83 -2.45
N ASP A 218 3.08 -3.61 -3.22
CA ASP A 218 2.83 -3.84 -4.65
C ASP A 218 1.42 -4.42 -4.89
N MET A 219 0.98 -5.34 -4.04
CA MET A 219 -0.35 -5.94 -4.06
C MET A 219 -1.45 -4.91 -3.78
N LEU A 220 -1.31 -4.05 -2.76
CA LEU A 220 -2.30 -3.00 -2.45
C LEU A 220 -2.56 -2.07 -3.65
N CYS A 221 -1.48 -1.61 -4.29
CA CYS A 221 -1.56 -0.75 -5.47
C CYS A 221 -2.14 -1.50 -6.68
N SER A 222 -1.80 -2.79 -6.83
CA SER A 222 -2.39 -3.65 -7.86
C SER A 222 -3.90 -3.85 -7.64
N ASN A 223 -4.35 -4.07 -6.40
CA ASN A 223 -5.77 -4.18 -6.07
C ASN A 223 -6.53 -2.92 -6.49
N LEU A 224 -5.96 -1.75 -6.17
CA LEU A 224 -6.54 -0.45 -6.48
C LEU A 224 -6.74 -0.29 -7.99
N TYR A 225 -5.70 -0.61 -8.75
CA TYR A 225 -5.73 -0.50 -10.20
C TYR A 225 -6.72 -1.48 -10.83
N GLN A 226 -6.69 -2.76 -10.43
CA GLN A 226 -7.59 -3.80 -10.95
C GLN A 226 -9.08 -3.47 -10.71
N ILE A 227 -9.43 -2.93 -9.55
CA ILE A 227 -10.81 -2.50 -9.28
C ILE A 227 -11.24 -1.40 -10.25
N ALA A 228 -10.39 -0.39 -10.45
CA ALA A 228 -10.70 0.72 -11.34
C ALA A 228 -10.95 0.26 -12.79
N ILE A 229 -10.13 -0.66 -13.29
CA ILE A 229 -10.19 -1.13 -14.69
C ILE A 229 -11.13 -2.32 -14.92
N LYS A 230 -11.72 -2.93 -13.88
CA LYS A 230 -12.53 -4.15 -13.97
C LYS A 230 -13.65 -4.09 -15.03
N GLY A 231 -14.17 -2.90 -15.32
CA GLY A 231 -15.24 -2.70 -16.31
C GLY A 231 -14.77 -2.62 -17.77
N ILE A 232 -13.46 -2.66 -18.03
CA ILE A 232 -12.85 -2.44 -19.34
C ILE A 232 -12.56 -3.78 -20.03
N GLU A 233 -13.09 -3.95 -21.24
CA GLU A 233 -12.80 -5.14 -22.06
C GLU A 233 -11.62 -4.87 -22.98
N THR A 234 -10.45 -5.43 -22.66
CA THR A 234 -9.25 -5.27 -23.50
C THR A 234 -8.37 -6.53 -23.48
N SER A 235 -7.54 -6.69 -24.51
CA SER A 235 -6.50 -7.72 -24.61
C SER A 235 -5.10 -7.17 -24.37
N SER A 236 -4.97 -5.87 -24.09
CA SER A 236 -3.70 -5.21 -23.83
C SER A 236 -3.12 -5.68 -22.50
N SER A 237 -2.08 -6.52 -22.54
CA SER A 237 -1.39 -6.99 -21.34
C SER A 237 -0.71 -5.84 -20.59
N VAL A 238 -0.20 -4.84 -21.32
CA VAL A 238 0.41 -3.63 -20.73
C VAL A 238 -0.60 -2.87 -19.88
N PHE A 239 -1.81 -2.66 -20.41
CA PHE A 239 -2.87 -2.01 -19.65
C PHE A 239 -3.36 -2.87 -18.49
N LEU A 240 -3.60 -4.17 -18.70
CA LEU A 240 -4.13 -5.04 -17.64
C LEU A 240 -3.15 -5.20 -16.48
N ALA A 241 -1.85 -5.22 -16.73
CA ALA A 241 -0.82 -5.39 -15.70
C ALA A 241 -0.19 -4.09 -15.19
N ALA A 242 -0.43 -2.95 -15.86
CA ALA A 242 0.33 -1.72 -15.65
C ALA A 242 1.86 -1.94 -15.66
N SER A 243 2.33 -2.85 -16.51
CA SER A 243 3.75 -3.25 -16.59
C SER A 243 4.11 -3.74 -17.98
N ASP A 244 5.39 -3.59 -18.35
CA ASP A 244 5.97 -4.20 -19.56
C ASP A 244 6.32 -5.68 -19.37
N ILE A 245 6.35 -6.16 -18.13
CA ILE A 245 6.61 -7.58 -17.86
C ILE A 245 5.29 -8.33 -18.08
N PRO A 246 5.30 -9.43 -18.85
CA PRO A 246 4.09 -10.21 -19.09
C PRO A 246 3.64 -10.92 -17.81
N TYR A 247 2.70 -10.31 -17.10
CA TYR A 247 2.00 -10.93 -15.99
C TYR A 247 0.72 -11.61 -16.48
N SER A 248 0.39 -12.75 -15.90
CA SER A 248 -0.97 -13.27 -15.93
C SER A 248 -1.70 -12.64 -14.74
N PRO A 249 -2.62 -11.67 -14.96
CA PRO A 249 -3.32 -11.04 -13.86
C PRO A 249 -4.05 -12.12 -13.08
N SER A 250 -3.57 -12.39 -11.86
CA SER A 250 -4.21 -13.34 -10.97
C SER A 250 -5.46 -12.69 -10.38
N ASN A 251 -6.43 -13.51 -9.97
CA ASN A 251 -7.61 -12.99 -9.30
C ASN A 251 -7.18 -12.29 -8.00
N ILE A 252 -7.57 -11.04 -7.86
CA ILE A 252 -7.15 -10.19 -6.75
C ILE A 252 -7.54 -10.74 -5.38
N VAL A 253 -8.71 -11.37 -5.30
CA VAL A 253 -9.23 -11.99 -4.08
C VAL A 253 -8.31 -13.16 -3.67
N GLU A 254 -7.85 -13.95 -4.64
CA GLU A 254 -7.00 -15.11 -4.41
C GLU A 254 -5.59 -14.70 -3.95
N ILE A 255 -4.97 -13.71 -4.61
CA ILE A 255 -3.64 -13.20 -4.22
C ILE A 255 -3.67 -12.66 -2.80
N VAL A 256 -4.70 -11.85 -2.48
CA VAL A 256 -4.84 -11.26 -1.15
C VAL A 256 -5.08 -12.32 -0.09
N ASP A 257 -5.92 -13.32 -0.36
CA ASP A 257 -6.13 -14.42 0.58
C ASP A 257 -4.83 -15.20 0.81
N ASP A 258 -4.07 -15.51 -0.24
CA ASP A 258 -2.79 -16.20 -0.11
C ASP A 258 -1.79 -15.41 0.75
N MET A 259 -1.77 -14.09 0.61
CA MET A 259 -0.89 -13.19 1.37
C MET A 259 -1.34 -13.04 2.83
N ALA A 260 -2.61 -12.73 3.05
CA ALA A 260 -3.18 -12.49 4.39
C ALA A 260 -3.14 -13.75 5.26
N TYR A 261 -3.28 -14.94 4.66
CA TYR A 261 -3.24 -16.23 5.36
C TYR A 261 -1.87 -16.92 5.36
N MET A 262 -0.85 -16.34 4.73
CA MET A 262 0.51 -16.91 4.75
C MET A 262 0.99 -17.24 6.16
N PRO A 263 0.83 -16.37 7.19
CA PRO A 263 1.32 -16.65 8.54
C PRO A 263 0.64 -17.86 9.22
N LEU A 264 -0.59 -18.22 8.84
CA LEU A 264 -1.24 -19.45 9.32
C LEU A 264 -0.62 -20.71 8.71
N ARG A 265 -0.18 -20.60 7.46
CA ARG A 265 0.14 -21.76 6.60
C ARG A 265 1.63 -22.06 6.58
N ARG A 266 2.47 -21.07 6.88
CA ARG A 266 3.93 -21.12 6.69
C ARG A 266 4.67 -20.59 7.92
N GLN A 267 5.79 -21.23 8.24
CA GLN A 267 6.72 -20.68 9.24
C GLN A 267 7.58 -19.57 8.63
N PRO A 268 8.07 -18.60 9.43
CA PRO A 268 8.90 -17.48 8.93
C PRO A 268 10.06 -17.89 8.04
N SER A 269 10.70 -19.02 8.34
CA SER A 269 11.83 -19.55 7.57
C SER A 269 11.49 -19.98 6.15
N GLN A 270 10.20 -20.02 5.81
CA GLN A 270 9.68 -20.41 4.50
C GLN A 270 9.06 -19.21 3.76
N TRP A 271 8.95 -18.05 4.39
CA TRP A 271 8.23 -16.92 3.82
C TRP A 271 8.95 -16.37 2.59
N LEU A 272 10.27 -16.18 2.67
CA LEU A 272 11.05 -15.63 1.54
C LEU A 272 10.87 -16.48 0.28
N ASP A 273 11.18 -17.79 0.36
CA ASP A 273 11.01 -18.71 -0.78
C ASP A 273 9.58 -18.71 -1.32
N TYR A 274 8.58 -18.70 -0.42
CA TYR A 274 7.17 -18.67 -0.81
C TYR A 274 6.78 -17.36 -1.52
N LEU A 275 7.28 -16.22 -1.02
CA LEU A 275 7.01 -14.90 -1.58
C LEU A 275 7.61 -14.76 -2.98
N GLU A 276 8.88 -15.14 -3.14
CA GLU A 276 9.56 -15.12 -4.44
C GLU A 276 8.90 -16.07 -5.45
N GLU A 277 8.59 -17.30 -5.05
CA GLU A 277 8.00 -18.30 -5.95
C GLU A 277 6.56 -17.95 -6.35
N GLN A 278 5.75 -17.50 -5.40
CA GLN A 278 4.32 -17.33 -5.63
C GLN A 278 3.94 -15.93 -6.12
N PHE A 279 4.60 -14.86 -5.67
CA PHE A 279 4.09 -13.51 -5.90
C PHE A 279 4.83 -12.70 -6.95
N HIS A 280 6.14 -12.91 -7.16
CA HIS A 280 6.91 -12.16 -8.18
C HIS A 280 6.38 -12.35 -9.61
N THR A 281 5.59 -13.39 -9.86
CA THR A 281 4.98 -13.67 -11.17
C THR A 281 3.48 -13.34 -11.23
N ARG A 282 2.87 -12.94 -10.10
CA ARG A 282 1.44 -12.65 -9.98
C ARG A 282 1.16 -11.18 -9.67
N VAL A 283 2.12 -10.49 -9.06
CA VAL A 283 2.01 -9.08 -8.64
C VAL A 283 3.08 -8.28 -9.40
N PRO A 284 2.70 -7.25 -10.18
CA PRO A 284 3.65 -6.36 -10.81
C PRO A 284 4.54 -5.68 -9.76
N PRO A 285 5.87 -5.82 -9.84
CA PRO A 285 6.76 -5.09 -8.98
C PRO A 285 6.70 -3.61 -9.35
N ARG A 286 6.99 -2.73 -8.40
CA ARG A 286 7.01 -1.26 -8.54
C ARG A 286 5.64 -0.63 -8.33
N PHE A 287 5.19 -0.61 -7.07
CA PHE A 287 3.92 -0.02 -6.66
C PHE A 287 3.68 1.41 -7.18
N LEU A 288 4.74 2.23 -7.33
CA LEU A 288 4.63 3.60 -7.84
C LEU A 288 4.18 3.63 -9.31
N ASP A 289 4.65 2.69 -10.14
CA ASP A 289 4.21 2.57 -11.53
C ASP A 289 2.72 2.21 -11.57
N THR A 290 2.31 1.17 -10.82
CA THR A 290 0.91 0.75 -10.76
C THR A 290 -0.02 1.84 -10.20
N THR A 291 0.45 2.59 -9.20
CA THR A 291 -0.26 3.74 -8.63
C THR A 291 -0.43 4.86 -9.65
N LEU A 292 0.63 5.16 -10.41
CA LEU A 292 0.58 6.17 -11.46
C LEU A 292 -0.32 5.73 -12.63
N ALA A 293 -0.34 4.44 -12.96
CA ALA A 293 -1.23 3.85 -13.95
C ALA A 293 -2.71 3.99 -13.54
N PHE A 294 -3.01 3.76 -12.26
CA PHE A 294 -4.32 4.05 -11.69
C PHE A 294 -4.72 5.52 -11.86
N PHE A 295 -3.86 6.47 -11.46
CA PHE A 295 -4.16 7.89 -11.60
C PHE A 295 -4.27 8.33 -13.06
N ALA A 296 -3.49 7.75 -13.96
CA ALA A 296 -3.59 7.99 -15.39
C ALA A 296 -4.94 7.53 -15.94
N PHE A 297 -5.36 6.32 -15.58
CA PHE A 297 -6.67 5.82 -15.98
C PHE A 297 -7.81 6.67 -15.38
N ALA A 298 -7.79 6.95 -14.07
CA ALA A 298 -8.78 7.79 -13.42
C ALA A 298 -8.89 9.20 -14.03
N CYS A 299 -7.75 9.79 -14.38
CA CYS A 299 -7.68 11.07 -15.06
C CYS A 299 -8.27 11.00 -16.49
N SER A 300 -7.95 9.95 -17.26
CA SER A 300 -8.51 9.71 -18.60
C SER A 300 -10.03 9.53 -18.62
N VAL A 301 -10.60 8.98 -17.55
CA VAL A 301 -12.06 8.86 -17.39
C VAL A 301 -12.68 10.24 -17.16
N SER A 302 -11.95 11.15 -16.52
CA SER A 302 -12.50 12.39 -15.96
C SER A 302 -12.31 13.62 -16.84
N ILE A 303 -11.18 13.74 -17.54
CA ILE A 303 -10.80 14.91 -18.34
C ILE A 303 -10.15 14.50 -19.67
N SER A 304 -9.86 15.46 -20.56
CA SER A 304 -9.32 15.15 -21.88
C SER A 304 -7.96 14.43 -21.80
N MET A 305 -7.72 13.56 -22.78
CA MET A 305 -6.49 12.75 -22.83
C MET A 305 -5.23 13.60 -22.89
N GLU A 306 -5.26 14.76 -23.54
CA GLU A 306 -4.12 15.67 -23.67
C GLU A 306 -3.73 16.29 -22.32
N ILE A 307 -4.74 16.69 -21.52
CA ILE A 307 -4.48 17.21 -20.17
C ILE A 307 -3.99 16.07 -19.27
N CYS A 308 -4.60 14.90 -19.38
CA CYS A 308 -4.17 13.71 -18.64
C CYS A 308 -2.71 13.35 -18.97
N GLU A 309 -2.31 13.37 -20.24
CA GLU A 309 -0.94 13.07 -20.67
C GLU A 309 0.04 14.08 -20.08
N CYS A 310 -0.28 15.37 -20.16
CA CYS A 310 0.56 16.41 -19.60
C CYS A 310 0.72 16.25 -18.06
N LEU A 311 -0.36 15.99 -17.34
CA LEU A 311 -0.31 15.81 -15.89
C LEU A 311 0.47 14.55 -15.48
N ILE A 312 0.30 13.46 -16.21
CA ILE A 312 0.87 12.16 -15.84
C ILE A 312 2.28 12.00 -16.40
N VAL A 313 2.43 12.08 -17.71
CA VAL A 313 3.68 11.74 -18.41
C VAL A 313 4.71 12.87 -18.28
N ASP A 314 4.27 14.12 -18.37
CA ASP A 314 5.21 15.26 -18.35
C ASP A 314 5.49 15.79 -16.94
N ILE A 315 4.57 15.60 -15.99
CA ILE A 315 4.68 16.14 -14.63
C ILE A 315 4.86 15.03 -13.59
N ALA A 316 3.90 14.12 -13.44
CA ALA A 316 3.93 13.17 -12.32
C ALA A 316 5.02 12.09 -12.49
N ALA A 317 5.11 11.43 -13.65
CA ALA A 317 6.05 10.33 -13.88
C ALA A 317 7.51 10.74 -13.60
N PRO A 318 8.01 11.88 -14.13
CA PRO A 318 9.39 12.31 -13.86
C PRO A 318 9.67 12.64 -12.39
N LEU A 319 8.63 12.88 -11.59
CA LEU A 319 8.74 13.17 -10.16
C LEU A 319 8.73 11.90 -9.31
N VAL A 320 7.93 10.90 -9.66
CA VAL A 320 7.64 9.77 -8.76
C VAL A 320 8.27 8.44 -9.19
N VAL A 321 8.58 8.23 -10.47
CA VAL A 321 9.18 6.98 -10.95
C VAL A 321 10.59 7.19 -11.50
N ASP A 322 11.33 6.11 -11.70
CA ASP A 322 12.66 6.16 -12.32
C ASP A 322 12.59 6.39 -13.84
N GLU A 323 13.76 6.48 -14.50
CA GLU A 323 13.84 6.74 -15.95
C GLU A 323 13.12 5.66 -16.77
N ASP A 324 13.27 4.39 -16.39
CA ASP A 324 12.60 3.26 -17.04
C ASP A 324 11.08 3.37 -16.90
N GLY A 325 10.59 3.81 -15.73
CA GLY A 325 9.17 4.07 -15.48
C GLY A 325 8.64 5.22 -16.34
N VAL A 326 9.38 6.34 -16.46
CA VAL A 326 9.00 7.46 -17.34
C VAL A 326 8.89 7.00 -18.79
N GLU A 327 9.87 6.23 -19.27
CA GLU A 327 9.86 5.67 -20.62
C GLU A 327 8.69 4.72 -20.82
N PHE A 328 8.43 3.81 -19.89
CA PHE A 328 7.27 2.92 -19.89
C PHE A 328 5.95 3.69 -20.06
N PHE A 329 5.74 4.73 -19.25
CA PHE A 329 4.52 5.53 -19.34
C PHE A 329 4.37 6.21 -20.70
N ARG A 330 5.45 6.83 -21.19
CA ARG A 330 5.42 7.59 -22.44
C ARG A 330 5.24 6.70 -23.67
N GLU A 331 6.00 5.62 -23.74
CA GLU A 331 6.17 4.84 -24.98
C GLU A 331 5.25 3.60 -25.02
N ARG A 332 4.70 3.17 -23.88
CA ARG A 332 3.97 1.90 -23.76
C ARG A 332 2.58 2.09 -23.18
N TYR A 333 2.50 2.49 -21.90
CA TYR A 333 1.22 2.51 -21.19
C TYR A 333 0.25 3.58 -21.71
N PHE A 334 0.71 4.83 -21.89
CA PHE A 334 -0.18 5.91 -22.30
C PHE A 334 -0.71 5.78 -23.75
N PRO A 335 0.09 5.31 -24.73
CA PRO A 335 -0.42 4.93 -26.04
C PRO A 335 -1.55 3.89 -25.99
N GLU A 336 -1.39 2.83 -25.19
CA GLU A 336 -2.44 1.81 -24.98
C GLU A 336 -3.69 2.39 -24.32
N LEU A 337 -3.49 3.24 -23.29
CA LEU A 337 -4.57 3.95 -22.62
C LEU A 337 -5.38 4.84 -23.59
N LYS A 338 -4.73 5.53 -24.54
CA LYS A 338 -5.41 6.34 -25.57
C LYS A 338 -6.34 5.48 -26.45
N ILE A 339 -5.89 4.28 -26.83
CA ILE A 339 -6.69 3.34 -27.63
C ILE A 339 -7.92 2.90 -26.82
N ILE A 340 -7.72 2.51 -25.57
CA ILE A 340 -8.78 2.05 -24.66
C ILE A 340 -9.77 3.19 -24.38
N ALA A 341 -9.28 4.39 -24.08
CA ALA A 341 -10.11 5.57 -23.85
C ALA A 341 -11.01 5.87 -25.06
N ALA A 342 -10.47 5.76 -26.28
CA ALA A 342 -11.27 5.91 -27.50
C ALA A 342 -12.33 4.82 -27.64
N GLN A 343 -11.98 3.55 -27.43
CA GLN A 343 -12.92 2.41 -27.49
C GLN A 343 -14.07 2.53 -26.48
N GLU A 344 -13.75 3.03 -25.29
CA GLU A 344 -14.72 3.22 -24.22
C GLU A 344 -15.51 4.53 -24.33
N ASN A 345 -15.22 5.37 -25.34
CA ASN A 345 -15.61 6.77 -25.48
C ASN A 345 -15.48 7.56 -24.16
N LEU A 346 -14.25 7.61 -23.66
CA LEU A 346 -13.76 8.47 -22.60
C LEU A 346 -13.15 9.76 -23.20
N PRO A 347 -13.07 10.87 -22.44
CA PRO A 347 -13.57 11.02 -21.07
C PRO A 347 -15.10 11.06 -20.97
N LEU A 348 -15.59 11.06 -19.74
CA LEU A 348 -16.98 11.36 -19.44
C LEU A 348 -17.31 12.81 -19.82
N SER A 349 -18.60 13.08 -20.04
CA SER A 349 -19.11 14.45 -20.18
C SER A 349 -18.71 15.34 -19.00
N PRO A 350 -18.46 16.66 -19.18
CA PRO A 350 -17.92 17.53 -18.13
C PRO A 350 -18.67 17.49 -16.78
N TRP A 351 -20.00 17.38 -16.78
CA TRP A 351 -20.80 17.31 -15.55
C TRP A 351 -20.65 16.01 -14.75
N ARG A 352 -20.13 14.94 -15.36
CA ARG A 352 -19.77 13.68 -14.67
C ARG A 352 -18.26 13.58 -14.46
N GLY A 353 -17.48 14.03 -15.43
CA GLY A 353 -16.02 13.97 -15.39
C GLY A 353 -15.42 14.92 -14.35
N LEU A 354 -15.91 16.16 -14.25
CA LEU A 354 -15.31 17.15 -13.35
C LEU A 354 -15.43 16.80 -11.85
N PRO A 355 -16.58 16.33 -11.33
CA PRO A 355 -16.63 15.82 -9.95
C PRO A 355 -15.68 14.65 -9.70
N LEU A 356 -15.58 13.71 -10.64
CA LEU A 356 -14.66 12.57 -10.54
C LEU A 356 -13.20 13.03 -10.60
N PHE A 357 -12.89 14.04 -11.42
CA PHE A 357 -11.56 14.64 -11.49
C PHE A 357 -11.15 15.23 -10.14
N PHE A 358 -12.02 16.00 -9.48
CA PHE A 358 -11.69 16.56 -8.16
C PHE A 358 -11.46 15.48 -7.11
N LYS A 359 -12.26 14.40 -7.12
CA LYS A 359 -12.03 13.26 -6.23
C LYS A 359 -10.69 12.57 -6.52
N THR A 360 -10.42 12.31 -7.80
CA THR A 360 -9.15 11.71 -8.27
C THR A 360 -7.96 12.58 -7.88
N PHE A 361 -8.08 13.90 -8.06
CA PHE A 361 -7.04 14.87 -7.70
C PHE A 361 -6.83 14.92 -6.18
N GLY A 362 -7.89 14.86 -5.38
CA GLY A 362 -7.80 14.74 -3.92
C GLY A 362 -7.06 13.47 -3.48
N ALA A 363 -7.41 12.31 -4.06
CA ALA A 363 -6.71 11.06 -3.77
C ALA A 363 -5.23 11.09 -4.24
N ALA A 364 -4.96 11.66 -5.42
CA ALA A 364 -3.59 11.85 -5.91
C ALA A 364 -2.77 12.78 -5.02
N LEU A 365 -3.38 13.86 -4.52
CA LEU A 365 -2.75 14.77 -3.57
C LEU A 365 -2.43 14.05 -2.25
N ALA A 366 -3.33 13.21 -1.75
CA ALA A 366 -3.09 12.37 -0.57
C ALA A 366 -1.88 11.45 -0.77
N PHE A 367 -1.82 10.78 -1.91
CA PHE A 367 -0.68 9.92 -2.26
C PHE A 367 0.62 10.70 -2.38
N ILE A 368 0.66 11.78 -3.17
CA ILE A 368 1.85 12.62 -3.31
C ILE A 368 2.31 13.12 -1.93
N TRP A 369 1.37 13.57 -1.10
CA TRP A 369 1.66 14.02 0.25
C TRP A 369 2.30 12.92 1.09
N SER A 370 1.76 11.70 1.04
CA SER A 370 2.36 10.56 1.75
C SER A 370 3.78 10.24 1.24
N VAL A 371 4.02 10.12 -0.06
CA VAL A 371 5.31 9.65 -0.61
C VAL A 371 6.47 10.60 -0.27
N LEU A 372 6.20 11.89 -0.01
CA LEU A 372 7.21 12.83 0.50
C LEU A 372 7.90 12.34 1.79
N PHE A 373 7.26 11.45 2.54
CA PHE A 373 7.73 10.91 3.81
C PHE A 373 8.31 9.50 3.73
N VAL A 374 8.42 8.88 2.54
CA VAL A 374 8.87 7.47 2.38
C VAL A 374 10.38 7.27 2.64
N GLU A 375 11.15 8.35 2.82
CA GLU A 375 12.61 8.40 3.08
C GLU A 375 13.52 7.96 1.93
N THR A 376 13.16 6.95 1.16
CA THR A 376 14.03 6.33 0.14
C THR A 376 13.71 6.71 -1.30
N GLY A 377 12.49 7.23 -1.56
CA GLY A 377 12.00 7.56 -2.91
C GLY A 377 12.38 8.96 -3.41
N PHE A 378 12.41 9.95 -2.51
CA PHE A 378 12.78 11.32 -2.86
C PHE A 378 14.18 11.65 -2.35
N ALA A 379 15.15 11.68 -3.25
CA ALA A 379 16.55 12.07 -3.00
C ALA A 379 16.71 13.58 -2.74
N CYS A 380 15.91 14.15 -1.85
CA CYS A 380 16.18 15.47 -1.31
C CYS A 380 16.82 15.31 0.06
N ASP A 381 18.14 15.08 0.09
CA ASP A 381 18.95 15.07 1.34
C ASP A 381 18.70 16.33 2.20
N GLN A 382 18.28 17.44 1.57
CA GLN A 382 17.93 18.72 2.19
C GLN A 382 16.67 18.67 3.08
N LEU A 383 15.80 17.68 2.85
CA LEU A 383 14.56 17.47 3.60
C LEU A 383 14.77 16.68 4.91
N TYR A 384 15.94 16.05 5.07
CA TYR A 384 16.30 15.24 6.24
C TYR A 384 17.35 15.91 7.14
N GLY A 385 17.67 17.19 6.88
CA GLY A 385 18.64 17.97 7.63
C GLY A 385 18.01 18.95 8.62
N ASP A 386 18.85 19.57 9.45
CA ASP A 386 18.46 20.54 10.49
C ASP A 386 17.71 21.78 9.96
N THR A 387 17.83 22.07 8.66
CA THR A 387 17.29 23.27 8.01
C THR A 387 15.83 23.17 7.58
N LEU A 388 15.37 22.01 7.12
CA LEU A 388 13.97 21.77 6.77
C LEU A 388 13.57 20.42 7.36
N ASN A 389 13.05 20.45 8.59
CA ASN A 389 12.60 19.26 9.27
C ASN A 389 11.26 18.82 8.66
N LEU A 390 11.30 17.85 7.74
CA LEU A 390 10.08 17.25 7.13
C LEU A 390 9.06 16.86 8.18
N THR A 391 9.53 16.35 9.31
CA THR A 391 8.68 15.88 10.39
C THR A 391 7.89 17.04 11.01
N LEU A 392 8.50 18.22 11.17
CA LEU A 392 7.77 19.45 11.55
C LEU A 392 6.81 19.90 10.45
N LEU A 393 7.25 19.91 9.19
CA LEU A 393 6.40 20.28 8.06
C LEU A 393 5.14 19.39 8.04
N GLY A 394 5.33 18.07 8.08
CA GLY A 394 4.27 17.07 8.14
C GLY A 394 3.33 17.31 9.32
N GLN A 395 3.86 17.50 10.53
CA GLN A 395 3.03 17.74 11.71
C GLN A 395 2.15 18.99 11.58
N PHE A 396 2.66 20.09 11.03
CA PHE A 396 1.92 21.35 10.93
C PHE A 396 0.99 21.43 9.72
N SER A 397 1.40 20.83 8.59
CA SER A 397 0.66 20.98 7.33
C SER A 397 -0.31 19.84 7.05
N SER A 398 -0.12 18.64 7.64
CA SER A 398 -1.05 17.51 7.42
C SER A 398 -2.50 17.89 7.73
N PRO A 399 -2.86 18.56 8.84
CA PRO A 399 -4.26 18.92 9.09
C PRO A 399 -4.88 19.82 7.99
N ILE A 400 -4.08 20.67 7.36
CA ILE A 400 -4.53 21.55 6.26
C ILE A 400 -4.68 20.72 4.97
N VAL A 401 -3.68 19.90 4.67
CA VAL A 401 -3.67 19.02 3.50
C VAL A 401 -4.81 18.01 3.58
N ASP A 402 -5.03 17.40 4.74
CA ASP A 402 -6.11 16.45 5.04
C ASP A 402 -7.50 17.09 4.91
N TYR A 403 -7.62 18.37 5.27
CA TYR A 403 -8.85 19.13 5.05
C TYR A 403 -9.10 19.35 3.55
N ILE A 404 -8.08 19.77 2.80
CA ILE A 404 -8.18 19.95 1.34
C ILE A 404 -8.51 18.62 0.66
N ILE A 405 -7.86 17.53 1.04
CA ILE A 405 -8.12 16.18 0.52
C ILE A 405 -9.57 15.79 0.82
N SER A 406 -10.03 15.90 2.07
CA SER A 406 -11.41 15.58 2.45
C SER A 406 -12.43 16.36 1.62
N GLU A 407 -12.17 17.65 1.43
CA GLU A 407 -13.04 18.52 0.64
C GLU A 407 -13.06 18.13 -0.85
N LEU A 408 -11.96 17.63 -1.40
CA LEU A 408 -11.86 17.20 -2.78
C LEU A 408 -12.43 15.80 -3.02
N THR A 409 -12.13 14.84 -2.15
CA THR A 409 -12.58 13.44 -2.29
C THR A 409 -14.03 13.26 -1.89
N LYS A 410 -14.52 14.09 -0.94
CA LYS A 410 -15.83 13.91 -0.30
C LYS A 410 -16.01 12.49 0.23
N ALA A 411 -14.93 11.80 0.59
CA ALA A 411 -15.04 10.53 1.27
C ALA A 411 -15.71 10.77 2.63
N PRO A 412 -16.58 9.85 3.07
CA PRO A 412 -17.22 9.99 4.37
C PRO A 412 -16.14 10.02 5.45
N GLU A 413 -16.34 10.90 6.43
CA GLU A 413 -15.56 10.90 7.66
C GLU A 413 -15.95 9.68 8.50
N THR A 414 -15.46 8.51 8.10
CA THR A 414 -15.51 7.30 8.91
C THR A 414 -14.42 7.44 9.98
N ASP A 415 -14.74 8.19 11.02
CA ASP A 415 -13.96 8.32 12.26
C ASP A 415 -12.47 8.61 12.04
N ARG A 416 -12.13 9.86 11.68
CA ARG A 416 -10.74 10.36 11.69
C ARG A 416 -10.24 10.41 13.13
N LEU A 417 -9.83 9.27 13.66
CA LEU A 417 -9.21 9.17 14.97
C LEU A 417 -8.01 10.13 15.01
N LYS A 418 -8.00 11.06 15.97
CA LYS A 418 -6.88 12.02 16.13
C LYS A 418 -5.52 11.33 16.30
N GLU A 419 -5.54 10.10 16.80
CA GLU A 419 -4.39 9.22 16.97
C GLU A 419 -4.72 7.85 16.36
N LEU A 420 -4.20 7.58 15.17
CA LEU A 420 -4.46 6.35 14.40
C LEU A 420 -3.72 5.12 14.96
N TYR A 421 -2.66 5.34 15.74
CA TYR A 421 -1.90 4.30 16.42
C TYR A 421 -1.34 4.82 17.75
N PRO A 422 -1.00 3.93 18.72
CA PRO A 422 -0.44 4.38 19.98
C PRO A 422 0.93 5.02 19.80
N GLY A 423 1.13 6.19 20.39
CA GLY A 423 2.37 6.96 20.23
C GLY A 423 2.44 7.83 18.98
N ALA A 424 1.36 7.98 18.20
CA ALA A 424 1.34 8.82 17.00
C ALA A 424 1.85 10.24 17.24
N SER A 425 1.47 10.88 18.35
CA SER A 425 1.95 12.23 18.69
C SER A 425 3.47 12.32 18.88
N PHE A 426 4.11 11.25 19.34
CA PHE A 426 5.57 11.12 19.44
C PHE A 426 6.18 10.78 18.08
N CYS A 427 5.66 9.75 17.41
CA CYS A 427 6.28 9.22 16.20
C CYS A 427 6.17 10.15 15.00
N ARG A 428 5.07 10.90 14.86
CA ARG A 428 4.93 11.99 13.88
C ARG A 428 5.98 13.09 14.03
N ARG A 429 6.71 13.13 15.15
CA ARG A 429 7.80 14.09 15.43
C ARG A 429 9.19 13.46 15.28
N ASP A 430 9.31 12.16 15.47
CA ASP A 430 10.58 11.45 15.58
C ASP A 430 10.97 10.67 14.31
N SER A 431 10.00 10.32 13.48
CA SER A 431 10.19 9.55 12.25
C SER A 431 9.29 10.07 11.12
N PRO A 432 9.86 10.60 10.01
CA PRO A 432 9.08 10.92 8.84
C PRO A 432 8.46 9.66 8.24
N HIS A 433 9.15 8.51 8.23
CA HIS A 433 8.55 7.28 7.72
C HIS A 433 7.31 6.82 8.52
N ALA A 434 7.22 7.14 9.81
CA ALA A 434 5.99 6.92 10.57
C ALA A 434 4.80 7.79 10.09
N LEU A 435 5.06 8.98 9.54
CA LEU A 435 4.03 9.77 8.83
C LEU A 435 3.65 9.14 7.49
N TRP A 436 4.60 8.51 6.79
CA TRP A 436 4.29 7.76 5.56
C TRP A 436 3.24 6.68 5.82
N HIS A 437 3.42 5.81 6.83
CA HIS A 437 2.43 4.75 7.12
C HIS A 437 1.03 5.31 7.40
N GLU A 438 0.97 6.35 8.21
CA GLU A 438 -0.28 7.03 8.54
C GLU A 438 -0.98 7.61 7.31
N LEU A 439 -0.25 8.43 6.53
CA LEU A 439 -0.81 9.15 5.39
C LEU A 439 -1.10 8.22 4.22
N SER A 440 -0.27 7.19 3.98
CA SER A 440 -0.49 6.22 2.91
C SER A 440 -1.68 5.31 3.20
N GLY A 441 -1.89 4.90 4.46
CA GLY A 441 -3.08 4.15 4.86
C GLY A 441 -4.37 4.93 4.57
N GLU A 442 -4.38 6.23 4.87
CA GLU A 442 -5.50 7.12 4.54
C GLU A 442 -5.63 7.33 3.03
N ALA A 443 -4.54 7.62 2.32
CA ALA A 443 -4.53 7.85 0.88
C ALA A 443 -5.03 6.64 0.08
N LEU A 444 -4.65 5.42 0.49
CA LEU A 444 -5.13 4.17 -0.10
C LEU A 444 -6.64 4.02 0.04
N PHE A 445 -7.22 4.32 1.21
CA PHE A 445 -8.68 4.31 1.38
C PHE A 445 -9.37 5.29 0.42
N GLU A 446 -8.88 6.54 0.36
CA GLU A 446 -9.42 7.56 -0.54
C GLU A 446 -9.36 7.10 -2.01
N ALA A 447 -8.25 6.49 -2.42
CA ALA A 447 -8.10 5.96 -3.76
C ALA A 447 -9.01 4.76 -4.04
N TYR A 448 -9.22 3.85 -3.08
CA TYR A 448 -10.17 2.75 -3.25
C TYR A 448 -11.61 3.25 -3.46
N VAL A 449 -12.02 4.30 -2.75
CA VAL A 449 -13.32 4.95 -2.99
C VAL A 449 -13.40 5.53 -4.41
N VAL A 450 -12.32 6.14 -4.91
CA VAL A 450 -12.25 6.62 -6.30
C VAL A 450 -12.30 5.46 -7.30
N ALA A 451 -11.59 4.37 -7.06
CA ALA A 451 -11.59 3.19 -7.92
C ALA A 451 -12.98 2.53 -8.00
N ASP A 452 -13.67 2.39 -6.87
CA ASP A 452 -15.04 1.89 -6.81
C ASP A 452 -16.03 2.81 -7.54
N GLU A 453 -15.88 4.13 -7.41
CA GLU A 453 -16.71 5.10 -8.14
C GLU A 453 -16.47 5.02 -9.67
N ILE A 454 -15.23 4.84 -10.11
CA ILE A 454 -14.89 4.60 -11.53
C ILE A 454 -15.56 3.30 -12.00
N HIS A 455 -15.38 2.20 -11.26
CA HIS A 455 -15.99 0.90 -11.55
C HIS A 455 -17.50 1.04 -11.72
N ARG A 456 -18.18 1.67 -10.76
CA ARG A 456 -19.61 1.95 -10.80
C ARG A 456 -20.04 2.72 -12.05
N ILE A 457 -19.30 3.76 -12.43
CA ILE A 457 -19.63 4.57 -13.60
C ILE A 457 -19.52 3.75 -14.89
N LEU A 458 -18.46 2.95 -15.03
CA LEU A 458 -18.23 2.09 -16.19
C LEU A 458 -19.29 0.99 -16.30
N THR A 459 -19.60 0.30 -15.20
CA THR A 459 -20.64 -0.75 -15.18
C THR A 459 -22.01 -0.20 -15.57
N LYS A 460 -22.45 0.91 -14.95
CA LYS A 460 -23.74 1.55 -15.30
C LYS A 460 -23.79 2.04 -16.75
N ARG A 461 -22.64 2.38 -17.33
CA ARG A 461 -22.55 2.78 -18.74
C ARG A 461 -22.72 1.60 -19.66
N LYS A 462 -22.11 0.45 -19.34
CA LYS A 462 -22.25 -0.80 -20.09
C LYS A 462 -23.70 -1.29 -20.09
N GLU A 463 -24.34 -1.34 -18.92
CA GLU A 463 -25.76 -1.70 -18.78
C GLU A 463 -26.67 -0.83 -19.66
N ARG A 464 -26.43 0.49 -19.71
CA ARG A 464 -27.21 1.40 -20.57
C ARG A 464 -26.98 1.16 -22.06
N LYS A 465 -25.75 0.85 -22.49
CA LYS A 465 -25.45 0.51 -23.89
C LYS A 465 -26.22 -0.75 -24.31
N GLU A 466 -26.24 -1.77 -23.44
CA GLU A 466 -26.95 -3.03 -23.68
C GLU A 466 -28.48 -2.83 -23.74
N LEU A 467 -29.04 -2.04 -22.82
CA LEU A 467 -30.47 -1.69 -22.82
C LEU A 467 -30.86 -0.87 -24.07
N GLY A 468 -30.09 0.16 -24.42
CA GLY A 468 -30.38 1.00 -25.59
C GLY A 468 -30.27 0.23 -26.91
N PHE A 469 -29.36 -0.75 -27.00
CA PHE A 469 -29.28 -1.66 -28.13
C PHE A 469 -30.51 -2.57 -28.21
N SER A 470 -30.98 -3.09 -27.08
CA SER A 470 -32.22 -3.89 -27.01
C SER A 470 -33.45 -3.10 -27.44
N GLU A 471 -33.60 -1.86 -26.99
CA GLU A 471 -34.69 -0.97 -27.39
C GLU A 471 -34.65 -0.63 -28.89
N THR A 472 -33.46 -0.35 -29.42
CA THR A 472 -33.27 -0.07 -30.86
C THR A 472 -33.63 -1.30 -31.70
N LEU A 473 -33.17 -2.50 -31.31
CA LEU A 473 -33.53 -3.74 -31.97
C LEU A 473 -35.03 -4.01 -31.92
N ALA A 474 -35.67 -3.81 -30.76
CA ALA A 474 -37.11 -3.98 -30.61
C ALA A 474 -37.88 -3.01 -31.51
N ALA A 475 -37.45 -1.74 -31.60
CA ALA A 475 -38.04 -0.76 -32.49
C ALA A 475 -37.87 -1.13 -33.98
N THR A 476 -36.68 -1.60 -34.38
CA THR A 476 -36.43 -2.08 -35.75
C THR A 476 -37.30 -3.30 -36.08
N PHE A 477 -37.40 -4.27 -35.16
CA PHE A 477 -38.22 -5.47 -35.38
C PHE A 477 -39.71 -5.16 -35.52
N ASN A 478 -40.23 -4.22 -34.72
CA ASN A 478 -41.60 -3.75 -34.81
C ASN A 478 -41.87 -2.96 -36.11
N SER A 479 -40.91 -2.16 -36.57
CA SER A 479 -41.01 -1.44 -37.85
C SER A 479 -41.09 -2.40 -39.04
N ILE A 480 -40.24 -3.45 -39.07
CA ILE A 480 -40.27 -4.48 -40.12
C ILE A 480 -41.61 -5.25 -40.11
N ARG A 481 -42.11 -5.61 -38.92
CA ARG A 481 -43.39 -6.34 -38.79
C ARG A 481 -44.59 -5.48 -39.19
N GLY A 482 -44.51 -4.16 -39.01
CA GLY A 482 -45.54 -3.19 -39.42
C GLY A 482 -45.59 -2.96 -40.93
N ALA A 483 -44.45 -3.02 -41.63
CA ALA A 483 -44.37 -2.82 -43.08
C ALA A 483 -44.82 -4.03 -43.92
N GLY A 484 -45.03 -5.20 -43.28
CA GLY A 484 -45.50 -6.43 -43.92
C GLY A 484 -47.01 -6.69 -43.82
N ARG A 485 -47.79 -5.72 -43.34
CA ARG A 485 -49.26 -5.70 -43.38
C ARG A 485 -49.71 -4.58 -44.30
#